data_AF-A0A238HGP0-F1
#
_entry.id   AF-A0A238HGP0-F1
#
_cell.length_a   1.000
_cell.length_b   1.000
_cell.length_c   1.000
_cell.angle_alpha   90.00
_cell.angle_beta   90.00
_cell.angle_gamma   90.00
#
_symmetry.space_group_name_H-M   'P 1'
#
loop_
_entity.id
_entity.type
_entity.pdbx_description
1 polymer ?
#
loop_
_entity_poly.entity_id
_entity_poly.type
_entity_poly.pdbx_seq_one_letter_code
_entity_poly.pdbx_strand_id
1 'polypeptide(L)'
;MVVSVLSAMGGSPGIALGNAYGSNITNIALILGVTALISPIAVQREIVKTEMPILLAITALATWQLWDGKLTLLDGVILLGILIAYMTWTVRKNLKGADNIIEDIADEIDHTPAMTLKKSLFWLVFGLIVLVLSSRLLVWGAVTIAQSMGVSDLIIGLTVVAVGTSLPELA
;
A
#
# COMPACT_ATOMS: atom_id res chain seq x y z
N MET A 1 -5.50 6.41 0.30
CA MET A 1 -6.32 6.85 1.45
C MET A 1 -6.93 8.23 1.27
N VAL A 2 -6.15 9.32 1.16
CA VAL A 2 -6.69 10.70 1.05
C VAL A 2 -7.66 10.89 -0.11
N VAL A 3 -7.31 10.40 -1.31
CA VAL A 3 -8.17 10.49 -2.51
C VAL A 3 -9.51 9.77 -2.30
N SER A 4 -9.49 8.56 -1.71
CA SER A 4 -10.72 7.81 -1.41
C SER A 4 -11.62 8.52 -0.39
N VAL A 5 -11.04 9.10 0.67
CA VAL A 5 -11.82 9.82 1.70
C VAL A 5 -12.46 11.08 1.10
N LEU A 6 -11.68 11.90 0.38
CA LEU A 6 -12.20 13.11 -0.24
C LEU A 6 -13.29 12.81 -1.28
N SER A 7 -13.12 11.74 -2.06
CA SER A 7 -14.11 11.32 -3.07
C SER A 7 -15.40 10.79 -2.43
N ALA A 8 -15.29 10.03 -1.34
CA ALA A 8 -16.44 9.55 -0.59
C ALA A 8 -17.19 10.70 0.08
N MET A 9 -16.47 11.65 0.70
CA MET A 9 -17.06 12.86 1.29
C MET A 9 -17.70 13.77 0.22
N GLY A 10 -17.11 13.83 -0.97
CA GLY A 10 -17.62 14.58 -2.13
C GLY A 10 -18.82 13.94 -2.84
N GLY A 11 -19.46 12.91 -2.25
CA GLY A 11 -20.64 12.27 -2.82
C GLY A 11 -20.36 11.37 -4.02
N SER A 12 -19.09 11.03 -4.27
CA SER A 12 -18.65 10.18 -5.39
C SER A 12 -18.02 8.86 -4.89
N PRO A 13 -18.79 7.98 -4.23
CA PRO A 13 -18.28 6.73 -3.66
C PRO A 13 -17.69 5.78 -4.73
N GLY A 14 -18.16 5.86 -5.98
CA GLY A 14 -17.60 5.09 -7.10
C GLY A 14 -16.12 5.40 -7.37
N ILE A 15 -15.70 6.66 -7.22
CA ILE A 15 -14.29 7.06 -7.36
C ILE A 15 -13.47 6.53 -6.18
N ALA A 16 -14.02 6.56 -4.96
CA ALA A 16 -13.37 6.01 -3.79
C ALA A 16 -13.14 4.49 -3.91
N LEU A 17 -14.13 3.77 -4.45
CA LEU A 17 -14.05 2.35 -4.77
C LEU A 17 -13.03 2.06 -5.87
N GLY A 18 -13.09 2.82 -6.96
CA GLY A 18 -12.16 2.70 -8.08
C GLY A 18 -10.72 2.89 -7.63
N ASN A 19 -10.46 3.86 -6.75
CA ASN A 19 -9.14 4.05 -6.15
C ASN A 19 -8.72 2.88 -5.27
N ALA A 20 -9.63 2.33 -4.45
CA ALA A 20 -9.33 1.21 -3.56
C ALA A 20 -8.99 -0.07 -4.34
N TYR A 21 -9.82 -0.46 -5.30
CA TYR A 21 -9.57 -1.65 -6.12
C TYR A 21 -8.41 -1.43 -7.10
N GLY A 22 -8.35 -0.28 -7.75
CA GLY A 22 -7.32 0.04 -8.75
C GLY A 22 -5.91 0.04 -8.17
N SER A 23 -5.71 0.60 -6.98
CA SER A 23 -4.40 0.60 -6.31
C SER A 23 -3.97 -0.82 -5.94
N ASN A 24 -4.89 -1.65 -5.40
CA ASN A 24 -4.59 -3.04 -5.06
C ASN A 24 -4.28 -3.90 -6.30
N ILE A 25 -5.05 -3.75 -7.38
CA ILE A 25 -4.81 -4.47 -8.64
C ILE A 25 -3.48 -4.05 -9.24
N THR A 26 -3.17 -2.76 -9.28
CA THR A 26 -1.89 -2.26 -9.80
C THR A 26 -0.74 -2.79 -8.96
N ASN A 27 -0.82 -2.76 -7.63
CA ASN A 27 0.25 -3.26 -6.78
C ASN A 27 0.47 -4.78 -6.94
N ILE A 28 -0.59 -5.59 -7.13
CA ILE A 28 -0.41 -7.03 -7.35
C ILE A 28 0.05 -7.34 -8.79
N ALA A 29 -0.61 -6.77 -9.81
CA ALA A 29 -0.33 -7.14 -11.19
C ALA A 29 0.97 -6.51 -11.70
N LEU A 30 1.21 -5.24 -11.39
CA LEU A 30 2.37 -4.50 -11.88
C LEU A 30 3.57 -4.70 -10.95
N ILE A 31 3.46 -4.36 -9.67
CA ILE A 31 4.61 -4.41 -8.76
C ILE A 31 5.01 -5.86 -8.50
N LEU A 32 4.10 -6.67 -7.93
CA LEU A 32 4.41 -8.06 -7.61
C LEU A 32 4.68 -8.89 -8.88
N GLY A 33 3.93 -8.64 -9.96
CA GLY A 33 4.13 -9.33 -11.24
C GLY A 33 5.49 -9.03 -11.89
N VAL A 34 5.89 -7.76 -12.00
CA VAL A 34 7.20 -7.39 -12.57
C VAL A 34 8.34 -7.86 -11.68
N THR A 35 8.22 -7.70 -10.35
CA THR A 35 9.25 -8.18 -9.42
C THR A 35 9.41 -9.69 -9.51
N ALA A 36 8.33 -10.47 -9.60
CA ALA A 36 8.38 -11.93 -9.78
C ALA A 36 9.02 -12.37 -11.10
N LEU A 37 8.89 -11.59 -12.17
CA LEU A 37 9.56 -11.85 -13.46
C LEU A 37 11.06 -11.57 -13.41
N ILE A 38 11.49 -10.55 -12.65
CA ILE A 38 12.89 -10.14 -12.54
C ILE A 38 13.63 -11.00 -11.49
N SER A 39 12.99 -11.25 -10.34
CA SER A 39 13.55 -11.98 -9.21
C SER A 39 12.51 -12.90 -8.59
N PRO A 40 12.79 -14.21 -8.42
CA PRO A 40 11.91 -15.12 -7.72
C PRO A 40 11.61 -14.61 -6.31
N ILE A 41 10.33 -14.43 -5.99
CA ILE A 41 9.89 -13.96 -4.67
C ILE A 41 9.84 -15.18 -3.74
N ALA A 42 10.76 -15.23 -2.77
CA ALA A 42 10.73 -16.24 -1.72
C ALA A 42 9.57 -15.95 -0.76
N VAL A 43 8.49 -16.75 -0.84
CA VAL A 43 7.32 -16.57 0.02
C VAL A 43 7.54 -17.29 1.35
N GLN A 44 7.46 -16.55 2.45
CA GLN A 44 7.57 -17.11 3.79
C GLN A 44 6.37 -18.01 4.11
N ARG A 45 6.60 -19.08 4.88
CA ARG A 45 5.55 -20.05 5.24
C ARG A 45 4.38 -19.42 6.01
N GLU A 46 4.66 -18.39 6.80
CA GLU A 46 3.65 -17.62 7.54
C GLU A 46 2.67 -16.92 6.60
N ILE A 47 3.17 -16.32 5.52
CA ILE A 47 2.36 -15.63 4.51
C ILE A 47 1.36 -16.61 3.88
N VAL A 48 1.84 -17.79 3.46
CA VAL A 48 0.99 -18.80 2.77
C VAL A 48 -0.06 -19.40 3.69
N LYS A 49 0.30 -19.69 4.95
CA LYS A 49 -0.58 -20.45 5.86
C LYS A 49 -1.49 -19.60 6.72
N THR A 50 -1.10 -18.36 6.98
CA THR A 50 -1.81 -17.47 7.90
C THR A 50 -2.38 -16.27 7.16
N GLU A 51 -1.55 -15.53 6.43
CA GLU A 51 -1.97 -14.24 5.87
C GLU A 51 -2.83 -14.38 4.61
N MET A 52 -2.44 -15.23 3.65
CA MET A 52 -3.20 -15.44 2.42
C MET A 52 -4.62 -15.98 2.67
N PRO A 53 -4.86 -17.00 3.53
CA PRO A 53 -6.21 -17.48 3.80
C PRO A 53 -7.10 -16.41 4.45
N ILE A 54 -6.54 -15.61 5.37
CA ILE A 54 -7.26 -14.50 6.01
C ILE A 54 -7.60 -13.43 4.96
N LEU A 55 -6.64 -13.05 4.12
CA LEU A 55 -6.85 -12.09 3.03
C LEU A 55 -7.96 -12.57 2.07
N LEU A 56 -7.93 -13.84 1.67
CA LEU A 56 -8.96 -14.43 0.80
C LEU A 56 -10.34 -14.41 1.46
N ALA A 57 -10.43 -14.73 2.76
CA ALA A 57 -11.68 -14.70 3.49
C ALA A 57 -12.26 -13.27 3.60
N ILE A 58 -11.42 -12.28 3.91
CA ILE A 58 -11.84 -10.87 3.98
C ILE A 58 -12.26 -10.36 2.59
N THR A 59 -11.53 -10.75 1.54
CA THR A 59 -11.86 -10.38 0.16
C THR A 59 -13.18 -10.99 -0.29
N ALA A 60 -13.45 -12.25 0.07
CA ALA A 60 -14.72 -12.91 -0.20
C ALA A 60 -15.87 -12.23 0.56
N LEU A 61 -15.67 -11.86 1.82
CA LEU A 61 -16.63 -11.08 2.60
C LEU A 61 -16.94 -9.73 1.95
N ALA A 62 -15.91 -8.99 1.53
CA ALA A 62 -16.08 -7.70 0.87
C ALA A 62 -16.82 -7.84 -0.47
N THR A 63 -16.58 -8.92 -1.21
CA THR A 63 -17.31 -9.24 -2.45
C THR A 63 -18.76 -9.57 -2.17
N TRP A 64 -19.04 -10.31 -1.09
CA TRP A 64 -20.40 -10.61 -0.65
C TRP A 64 -21.16 -9.36 -0.22
N GLN A 65 -20.52 -8.44 0.53
CA GLN A 65 -21.12 -7.15 0.89
C GLN A 65 -21.46 -6.30 -0.33
N LEU A 66 -20.64 -6.34 -1.38
CA LEU A 66 -20.86 -5.58 -2.60
C LEU A 66 -21.86 -6.24 -3.57
N TRP A 67 -22.38 -7.44 -3.27
CA TRP A 67 -23.23 -8.19 -4.20
C TRP A 67 -24.51 -7.45 -4.59
N ASP A 68 -25.07 -6.63 -3.69
CA ASP A 68 -26.26 -5.82 -3.96
C ASP A 68 -25.95 -4.52 -4.72
N GLY A 69 -24.68 -4.29 -5.08
CA GLY A 69 -24.19 -3.11 -5.78
C GLY A 69 -24.12 -1.85 -4.90
N LYS A 70 -24.31 -1.97 -3.59
CA LYS A 70 -24.27 -0.86 -2.63
C LYS A 70 -23.23 -1.18 -1.55
N LEU A 71 -22.63 -0.13 -1.01
CA LEU A 71 -21.77 -0.22 0.17
C LEU A 71 -22.35 0.72 1.21
N THR A 72 -22.87 0.14 2.27
CA THR A 72 -23.49 0.86 3.37
C THR A 72 -22.47 1.19 4.45
N LEU A 73 -22.86 2.07 5.39
CA LEU A 73 -22.04 2.36 6.56
C LEU A 73 -21.76 1.10 7.38
N LEU A 74 -22.73 0.18 7.44
CA LEU A 74 -22.61 -1.06 8.21
C LEU A 74 -21.51 -1.95 7.62
N ASP A 75 -21.44 -2.07 6.30
CA ASP A 75 -20.39 -2.83 5.60
C ASP A 75 -19.00 -2.29 5.93
N GLY A 76 -18.85 -0.96 5.86
CA GLY A 76 -17.62 -0.27 6.23
C GLY A 76 -17.23 -0.47 7.70
N VAL A 77 -18.19 -0.42 8.63
CA VAL A 77 -17.95 -0.67 10.05
C VAL A 77 -17.53 -2.12 10.31
N ILE A 78 -18.14 -3.10 9.64
CA ILE A 78 -17.73 -4.50 9.73
C ILE A 78 -16.28 -4.67 9.27
N LEU A 79 -15.93 -4.16 8.09
CA LEU A 79 -14.57 -4.27 7.55
C LEU A 79 -13.55 -3.56 8.43
N LEU A 80 -13.90 -2.40 8.98
CA LEU A 80 -13.04 -1.65 9.90
C LEU A 80 -12.86 -2.38 11.24
N GLY A 81 -13.92 -3.01 11.76
CA GLY A 81 -13.84 -3.87 12.94
C GLY A 81 -12.93 -5.08 12.72
N ILE A 82 -13.03 -5.74 11.56
CA ILE A 82 -12.14 -6.84 11.17
C ILE A 82 -10.69 -6.37 11.06
N LEU A 83 -10.44 -5.20 10.46
CA LEU A 83 -9.11 -4.60 10.35
C LEU A 83 -8.49 -4.39 11.75
N ILE A 84 -9.23 -3.79 12.67
CA ILE A 84 -8.76 -3.55 14.05
C ILE A 84 -8.49 -4.87 14.77
N ALA A 85 -9.37 -5.86 14.63
CA ALA A 85 -9.20 -7.17 15.24
C ALA A 85 -7.95 -7.89 14.70
N TYR A 86 -7.78 -7.93 13.38
CA TYR A 86 -6.63 -8.53 12.72
C TYR A 86 -5.32 -7.84 13.11
N MET A 87 -5.30 -6.51 13.13
CA MET A 87 -4.14 -5.72 13.56
C MET A 87 -3.78 -6.02 15.02
N THR A 88 -4.76 -6.04 15.91
CA THR A 88 -4.56 -6.35 17.34
C THR A 88 -4.01 -7.76 17.52
N TRP A 89 -4.55 -8.75 16.79
CA TRP A 89 -4.09 -10.13 16.83
C TRP A 89 -2.65 -10.25 16.33
N THR A 90 -2.33 -9.63 15.20
CA THR A 90 -1.00 -9.65 14.58
C THR A 90 0.05 -9.00 15.49
N VAL A 91 -0.25 -7.82 16.04
CA VAL A 91 0.66 -7.13 16.98
C VAL A 91 0.90 -8.00 18.22
N ARG A 92 -0.15 -8.57 18.83
CA ARG A 92 0.00 -9.42 20.02
C ARG A 92 0.73 -10.73 19.73
N LYS A 93 0.52 -11.34 18.56
CA LYS A 93 1.21 -12.57 18.14
C LYS A 93 2.71 -12.33 18.02
N ASN A 94 3.10 -11.23 17.38
CA ASN A 94 4.51 -10.90 17.16
C ASN A 94 5.19 -10.41 18.45
N LEU A 95 4.48 -9.68 19.33
CA LEU A 95 5.01 -9.28 20.64
C LEU A 95 5.28 -10.46 21.58
N LYS A 96 4.56 -11.58 21.45
CA LYS A 96 4.76 -12.77 22.30
C LYS A 96 5.90 -13.67 21.84
N GLY A 97 6.34 -13.54 20.59
CA GLY A 97 7.54 -14.20 20.07
C GLY A 97 8.79 -13.33 20.18
N ALA A 98 8.70 -12.20 20.89
CA ALA A 98 9.69 -11.15 20.86
C ALA A 98 10.88 -11.37 21.82
N ASP A 99 10.93 -12.43 22.63
CA ASP A 99 12.05 -12.62 23.56
C ASP A 99 13.40 -12.71 22.82
N ASN A 100 13.47 -13.38 21.66
CA ASN A 100 14.69 -13.41 20.84
C ASN A 100 14.90 -12.13 20.01
N ILE A 101 13.81 -11.45 19.61
CA ILE A 101 13.87 -10.23 18.77
C ILE A 101 14.26 -9.01 19.60
N ILE A 102 13.83 -8.94 20.86
CA ILE A 102 14.18 -7.87 21.80
C ILE A 102 15.66 -7.96 22.17
N GLU A 103 16.22 -9.16 22.27
CA GLU A 103 17.65 -9.40 22.50
C GLU A 103 18.49 -8.97 21.28
N ASP A 104 18.11 -9.39 20.06
CA ASP A 104 18.77 -8.97 18.81
C ASP A 104 18.66 -7.44 18.56
N ILE A 105 17.50 -6.84 18.87
CA ILE A 105 17.28 -5.38 18.74
C ILE A 105 18.05 -4.62 19.82
N ALA A 106 18.20 -5.15 21.03
CA ALA A 106 18.97 -4.49 22.09
C ALA A 106 20.46 -4.37 21.73
N ASP A 107 21.04 -5.44 21.15
CA ASP A 107 22.43 -5.43 20.66
C ASP A 107 22.64 -4.46 19.48
N GLU A 108 21.64 -4.31 18.60
CA GLU A 108 21.72 -3.38 17.46
C GLU A 108 21.47 -1.91 17.84
N ILE A 109 20.64 -1.66 18.87
CA ILE A 109 20.39 -0.33 19.44
C ILE A 109 21.63 0.21 20.16
N ASP A 110 22.41 -0.64 20.83
CA ASP A 110 23.65 -0.24 21.52
C ASP A 110 24.74 0.30 20.56
N HIS A 111 24.61 0.01 19.26
CA HIS A 111 25.54 0.49 18.21
C HIS A 111 24.98 1.61 17.33
N THR A 112 23.71 2.02 17.51
CA THR A 112 23.10 3.13 16.77
C THR A 112 22.86 4.35 17.67
N PRO A 113 23.42 5.53 17.35
CA PRO A 113 23.23 6.71 18.19
C PRO A 113 21.74 7.09 18.22
N ALA A 114 21.17 7.11 19.42
CA ALA A 114 19.76 7.46 19.64
C ALA A 114 19.43 8.83 19.02
N MET A 115 18.64 8.82 17.95
CA MET A 115 18.21 10.04 17.29
C MET A 115 17.16 10.75 18.14
N THR A 116 17.39 12.03 18.42
CA THR A 116 16.39 12.88 19.09
C THR A 116 15.11 12.93 18.27
N LEU A 117 13.94 12.92 18.92
CA LEU A 117 12.61 12.98 18.29
C LEU A 117 12.50 14.08 17.21
N LYS A 118 13.09 15.26 17.47
CA LYS A 118 13.12 16.38 16.52
C LYS A 118 13.84 16.03 15.21
N LYS A 119 14.95 15.28 15.30
CA LYS A 119 15.74 14.85 14.14
C LYS A 119 14.99 13.77 13.35
N SER A 120 14.34 12.83 14.03
CA SER A 120 13.50 11.81 13.38
C SER A 120 12.31 12.43 12.67
N LEU A 121 11.62 13.38 13.31
CA LEU A 121 10.50 14.10 12.70
C LEU A 121 10.96 14.93 11.50
N PHE A 122 12.13 15.58 11.59
CA PHE A 122 12.74 16.29 10.47
C PHE A 122 13.00 15.35 9.29
N TRP A 123 13.66 14.20 9.50
CA TRP A 123 13.94 13.24 8.44
C TRP A 123 12.69 12.62 7.85
N LEU A 124 11.66 12.34 8.66
CA LEU A 124 10.38 11.85 8.17
C LEU A 124 9.73 12.85 7.21
N VAL A 125 9.64 14.13 7.61
CA VAL A 125 9.02 15.17 6.78
C VAL A 125 9.86 15.43 5.54
N PHE A 126 11.18 15.53 5.69
CA PHE A 126 12.10 15.74 4.57
C PHE A 126 12.05 14.59 3.56
N GLY A 127 12.12 13.34 4.04
CA GLY A 127 12.02 12.14 3.22
C GLY A 127 10.69 12.08 2.47
N LEU A 128 9.58 12.38 3.15
CA LEU A 128 8.25 12.43 2.52
C LEU A 128 8.17 13.48 1.40
N ILE A 129 8.74 14.68 1.62
CA ILE A 129 8.79 15.73 0.59
C ILE A 129 9.62 15.27 -0.61
N VAL A 130 10.83 14.76 -0.38
CA VAL A 130 11.73 14.31 -1.44
C VAL A 130 11.10 13.16 -2.23
N LEU A 131 10.48 12.19 -1.56
CA LEU A 131 9.76 11.08 -2.18
C LEU A 131 8.67 11.56 -3.14
N VAL A 132 7.80 12.48 -2.67
CA VAL A 132 6.71 13.03 -3.49
C VAL A 132 7.23 13.82 -4.69
N LEU A 133 8.26 14.65 -4.49
CA LEU A 133 8.87 15.43 -5.57
C LEU A 133 9.54 14.53 -6.61
N SER A 134 10.27 13.51 -6.16
CA SER A 134 11.01 12.59 -7.03
C SER A 134 10.07 11.77 -7.91
N SER A 135 9.00 11.23 -7.32
CA SER A 135 7.95 10.53 -8.07
C SER A 135 7.33 11.43 -9.14
N ARG A 136 6.96 12.68 -8.80
CA ARG A 136 6.37 13.62 -9.79
C ARG A 136 7.32 13.93 -10.93
N LEU A 137 8.59 14.19 -10.65
CA LEU A 137 9.60 14.48 -11.68
C LEU A 137 9.79 13.28 -12.62
N LEU A 138 9.83 12.07 -12.08
CA LEU A 138 9.95 10.85 -12.87
C LEU A 138 8.76 10.64 -13.80
N VAL A 139 7.53 10.84 -13.29
CA VAL A 139 6.31 10.73 -14.11
C VAL A 139 6.30 11.78 -15.22
N TRP A 140 6.63 13.03 -14.91
CA TRP A 140 6.68 14.10 -15.91
C TRP A 140 7.72 13.79 -17.00
N GLY A 141 8.93 13.38 -16.62
CA GLY A 141 9.96 12.97 -17.57
C GLY A 141 9.51 11.83 -18.48
N ALA A 142 8.91 10.78 -17.89
CA ALA A 142 8.40 9.64 -18.65
C ALA A 142 7.26 10.03 -19.61
N VAL A 143 6.34 10.90 -19.18
CA VAL A 143 5.25 11.42 -20.03
C VAL A 143 5.80 12.22 -21.20
N THR A 144 6.73 13.16 -20.96
CA THR A 144 7.33 13.98 -22.03
C THR A 144 8.04 13.11 -23.07
N ILE A 145 8.78 12.09 -22.63
CA ILE A 145 9.44 11.15 -23.55
C ILE A 145 8.38 10.38 -24.37
N ALA A 146 7.36 9.82 -23.72
CA ALA A 146 6.32 9.06 -24.42
C ALA A 146 5.55 9.91 -25.45
N GLN A 147 5.22 11.16 -25.11
CA GLN A 147 4.59 12.10 -26.04
C GLN A 147 5.50 12.44 -27.22
N SER A 148 6.81 12.63 -26.98
CA SER A 148 7.79 12.86 -28.06
C SER A 148 7.94 11.65 -29.00
N MET A 149 7.64 10.45 -28.51
CA MET A 149 7.60 9.21 -29.29
C MET A 149 6.24 8.97 -29.98
N GLY A 150 5.29 9.91 -29.89
CA GLY A 150 3.98 9.81 -30.53
C GLY A 150 2.99 8.87 -29.83
N VAL A 151 3.25 8.50 -28.57
CA VAL A 151 2.31 7.69 -27.77
C VAL A 151 1.10 8.55 -27.39
N SER A 152 -0.10 8.01 -27.52
CA SER A 152 -1.33 8.75 -27.19
C SER A 152 -1.47 8.99 -25.69
N ASP A 153 -2.05 10.14 -25.32
CA ASP A 153 -2.31 10.51 -23.92
C ASP A 153 -3.13 9.44 -23.16
N LEU A 154 -3.99 8.70 -23.88
CA LEU A 154 -4.76 7.60 -23.31
C LEU A 154 -3.86 6.45 -22.84
N ILE A 155 -2.90 6.03 -23.68
CA ILE A 155 -1.97 4.95 -23.34
C ILE A 155 -1.06 5.40 -22.21
N ILE A 156 -0.58 6.65 -22.25
CA ILE A 156 0.25 7.25 -21.19
C ILE A 156 -0.51 7.29 -19.86
N GLY A 157 -1.77 7.72 -19.86
CA GLY A 157 -2.61 7.79 -18.68
C GLY A 157 -2.90 6.42 -18.06
N LEU A 158 -3.16 5.41 -18.89
CA LEU A 158 -3.45 4.05 -18.43
C LEU A 158 -2.19 3.28 -17.98
N THR A 159 -0.99 3.74 -18.35
CA THR A 159 0.28 3.05 -18.06
C THR A 159 1.21 3.90 -17.20
N VAL A 160 1.90 4.86 -17.78
CA VAL A 160 2.95 5.68 -17.14
C VAL A 160 2.44 6.42 -15.92
N VAL A 161 1.24 7.03 -15.99
CA VAL A 161 0.67 7.79 -14.88
C VAL A 161 0.21 6.85 -13.75
N ALA A 162 -0.45 5.74 -14.11
CA ALA A 162 -0.91 4.74 -13.14
C ALA A 162 0.26 4.10 -12.38
N VAL A 163 1.34 3.71 -13.08
CA VAL A 163 2.60 3.25 -12.49
C VAL A 163 3.20 4.35 -11.62
N GLY A 164 3.23 5.57 -12.16
CA GLY A 164 3.80 6.76 -11.56
C GLY A 164 3.29 7.11 -10.17
N THR A 165 1.98 6.94 -9.97
CA THR A 165 1.31 7.18 -8.69
C THR A 165 1.57 6.10 -7.65
N SER A 166 1.97 4.89 -8.07
CA SER A 166 2.34 3.78 -7.20
C SER A 166 3.85 3.72 -6.88
N LEU A 167 4.69 4.48 -7.60
CA LEU A 167 6.14 4.56 -7.32
C LEU A 167 6.50 5.01 -5.89
N PRO A 168 5.81 5.96 -5.25
CA PRO A 168 6.06 6.29 -3.84
C PRO A 168 5.82 5.10 -2.91
N GLU A 169 4.96 4.15 -3.29
CA GLU A 169 4.63 2.95 -2.52
C GLU A 169 5.63 1.80 -2.77
N LEU A 170 6.53 1.93 -3.76
CA LEU A 170 7.57 0.96 -4.09
C LEU A 170 8.86 1.10 -3.25
N ALA A 171 9.01 2.21 -2.51
CA ALA A 171 10.24 2.57 -1.80
C ALA A 171 10.23 2.17 -0.32
#